data_AF-A0A8S1WRJ2-F1
#
_entry.id   AF-A0A8S1WRJ2-F1
#
_cell.length_a   1.000
_cell.length_b   1.000
_cell.length_c   1.000
_cell.angle_alpha   90.00
_cell.angle_beta   90.00
_cell.angle_gamma   90.00
#
_symmetry.space_group_name_H-M   'P 1'
#
loop_
_entity.id
_entity.type
_entity.pdbx_description
1 polymer ?
#
loop_
_entity_poly.entity_id
_entity_poly.type
_entity_poly.pdbx_seq_one_letter_code
_entity_poly.pdbx_strand_id
1 'polypeptide(L)'
;MQKYSQIAALLQQCLDRKSTLKSIILKSSSNQSFVRQAYAIISKAIQYYDQLYQIVEEIKSIQYIDIFDYNLLIVLMLDIFNPQNKKAKKMGGVVARYLKTHKVLIKQLLEQNKIYEQEKKYIYIRALQQLPFESVQDEHIPNLCKVDYDIYSQYLSKNPEFLKGNTYIVQSKSSALPAYLLLRNIKDKIADIIDCCAAPGNKTIQLSHYAKQNNITGKIYAIERDEKRFEILKNRLNKYNCDNVEPLNFDFLTIKPQAYPNIKIALLDPSCSGSGMLQLRMIEASKDDSIQVPENKKEQVTQLSQFQRKMLHHLTFFKKLKLIIYSTCSLYKEENEDVANNFLEHHQKWESVNLFPEWPYRGIDNNQHYVRVPPKESDGFFVAMFKRKE
;
A
#
# COMPACT_ATOMS: atom_id res chain seq x y z
N MET A 1 19.76 -23.65 15.61
CA MET A 1 19.66 -24.25 14.27
C MET A 1 18.21 -24.53 13.89
N GLN A 2 17.47 -25.37 14.61
CA GLN A 2 16.06 -25.70 14.31
C GLN A 2 15.17 -24.48 14.00
N LYS A 3 15.28 -23.42 14.83
CA LYS A 3 14.59 -22.14 14.59
C LYS A 3 14.89 -21.52 13.23
N TYR A 4 16.14 -21.51 12.78
CA TYR A 4 16.52 -20.91 11.50
C TYR A 4 16.11 -21.77 10.31
N SER A 5 16.15 -23.10 10.46
CA SER A 5 15.59 -24.02 9.46
C SER A 5 14.09 -23.79 9.27
N GLN A 6 13.36 -23.51 10.36
CA GLN A 6 11.94 -23.13 10.26
C GLN A 6 11.76 -21.79 9.52
N ILE A 7 12.59 -20.78 9.82
CA ILE A 7 12.54 -19.48 9.12
C ILE A 7 12.90 -19.64 7.63
N ALA A 8 13.86 -20.50 7.29
CA ALA A 8 14.23 -20.80 5.90
C ALA A 8 13.10 -21.49 5.12
N ALA A 9 12.39 -22.43 5.75
CA ALA A 9 11.20 -23.04 5.15
C ALA A 9 10.06 -22.01 4.94
N LEU A 10 9.88 -21.07 5.87
CA LEU A 10 8.93 -19.97 5.71
C LEU A 10 9.35 -19.00 4.59
N LEU A 11 10.65 -18.74 4.44
CA LEU A 11 11.18 -17.95 3.31
C LEU A 11 10.83 -18.64 1.99
N GLN A 12 11.06 -19.95 1.85
CA GLN A 12 10.66 -20.70 0.66
C GLN A 12 9.16 -20.57 0.36
N GLN A 13 8.30 -20.71 1.37
CA GLN A 13 6.85 -20.53 1.19
C GLN A 13 6.48 -19.12 0.70
N CYS A 14 7.21 -18.10 1.15
CA CYS A 14 7.02 -16.72 0.69
C CYS A 14 7.48 -16.55 -0.76
N LEU A 15 8.61 -17.15 -1.13
CA LEU A 15 9.15 -17.14 -2.51
C LEU A 15 8.25 -17.91 -3.49
N ASP A 16 7.64 -19.02 -3.04
CA ASP A 16 6.63 -19.79 -3.78
C ASP A 16 5.31 -19.02 -3.99
N ARG A 17 5.18 -17.80 -3.45
CA ARG A 17 4.01 -16.92 -3.58
C ARG A 17 2.69 -17.54 -3.09
N LYS A 18 2.74 -18.46 -2.13
CA LYS A 18 1.55 -19.16 -1.60
C LYS A 18 0.57 -18.26 -0.83
N SER A 19 1.04 -17.15 -0.24
CA SER A 19 0.22 -16.15 0.47
C SER A 19 1.03 -14.88 0.80
N THR A 20 0.43 -13.91 1.50
CA THR A 20 1.15 -12.70 1.96
C THR A 20 2.20 -13.01 3.03
N LEU A 21 3.28 -12.24 3.09
CA LEU A 21 4.31 -12.35 4.14
C LEU A 21 3.70 -12.39 5.56
N LYS A 22 2.74 -11.49 5.83
CA LYS A 22 2.09 -11.38 7.13
C LYS A 22 1.23 -12.61 7.45
N SER A 23 0.47 -13.14 6.50
CA SER A 23 -0.36 -14.34 6.74
C SER A 23 0.49 -15.58 6.95
N ILE A 24 1.57 -15.78 6.19
CA ILE A 24 2.48 -16.92 6.32
C ILE A 24 3.15 -16.90 7.71
N ILE A 25 3.72 -15.75 8.09
CA ILE A 25 4.51 -15.67 9.33
C ILE A 25 3.61 -15.64 10.57
N LEU A 26 2.48 -14.91 10.57
CA LEU A 26 1.57 -14.88 11.73
C LEU A 26 0.94 -16.24 12.02
N LYS A 27 0.64 -17.04 10.99
CA LYS A 27 0.09 -18.39 11.16
C LYS A 27 1.14 -19.43 11.56
N SER A 28 2.42 -19.12 11.42
CA SER A 28 3.51 -20.09 11.64
C SER A 28 3.81 -20.38 13.11
N SER A 29 3.45 -19.50 14.05
CA SER A 29 3.74 -19.67 15.47
C SER A 29 2.91 -18.72 16.34
N SER A 30 2.50 -19.18 17.52
CA SER A 30 1.92 -18.34 18.59
C SER A 30 2.98 -17.52 19.34
N ASN A 31 4.27 -17.82 19.18
CA ASN A 31 5.35 -17.12 19.88
C ASN A 31 5.67 -15.77 19.19
N GLN A 32 5.24 -14.67 19.81
CA GLN A 32 5.43 -13.32 19.26
C GLN A 32 6.90 -12.94 19.02
N SER A 33 7.84 -13.45 19.84
CA SER A 33 9.27 -13.18 19.67
C SER A 33 9.83 -13.87 18.44
N PHE A 34 9.43 -15.13 18.20
CA PHE A 34 9.76 -15.84 16.96
C PHE A 34 9.16 -15.12 15.74
N VAL A 35 7.88 -14.78 15.79
CA VAL A 35 7.16 -14.09 14.71
C VAL A 35 7.85 -12.78 14.33
N ARG A 36 8.22 -11.94 15.31
CA ARG A 36 8.93 -10.68 15.05
C ARG A 36 10.28 -10.90 14.38
N GLN A 37 11.07 -11.87 14.86
CA GLN A 37 12.37 -12.16 14.26
C GLN A 37 12.26 -12.76 12.86
N ALA A 38 11.36 -13.72 12.68
CA ALA A 38 11.08 -14.32 11.37
C ALA A 38 10.64 -13.25 10.37
N TYR A 39 9.74 -12.34 10.79
CA TYR A 39 9.30 -11.22 9.96
C TYR A 39 10.46 -10.30 9.56
N ALA A 40 11.31 -9.91 10.50
CA ALA A 40 12.45 -9.04 10.22
C ALA A 40 13.45 -9.68 9.24
N ILE A 41 13.81 -10.96 9.46
CA ILE A 41 14.76 -11.68 8.60
C ILE A 41 14.16 -11.90 7.22
N ILE A 42 12.94 -12.44 7.13
CA ILE A 42 12.31 -12.78 5.85
C ILE A 42 12.02 -11.50 5.05
N SER A 43 11.51 -10.43 5.68
CA SER A 43 11.29 -9.15 4.99
C SER A 43 12.57 -8.61 4.34
N LYS A 44 13.71 -8.71 5.03
CA LYS A 44 15.01 -8.31 4.50
C LYS A 44 15.53 -9.28 3.44
N ALA A 45 15.35 -10.58 3.64
CA ALA A 45 15.73 -11.63 2.69
C ALA A 45 15.04 -11.46 1.34
N ILE A 46 13.73 -11.19 1.36
CA ILE A 46 12.97 -11.00 0.13
C ILE A 46 13.34 -9.65 -0.51
N GLN A 47 13.52 -8.58 0.27
CA GLN A 47 13.93 -7.26 -0.23
C GLN A 47 15.24 -7.29 -1.03
N TYR A 48 16.22 -8.10 -0.61
CA TYR A 48 17.53 -8.18 -1.26
C TYR A 48 17.82 -9.58 -1.80
N TYR A 49 16.78 -10.32 -2.22
CA TYR A 49 16.92 -11.75 -2.52
C TYR A 49 17.97 -12.01 -3.60
N ASP A 50 17.96 -11.25 -4.69
CA ASP A 50 18.92 -11.37 -5.78
C ASP A 50 20.36 -11.08 -5.34
N GLN A 51 20.58 -10.00 -4.59
CA GLN A 51 21.90 -9.66 -4.06
C GLN A 51 22.37 -10.73 -3.08
N LEU A 52 21.51 -11.17 -2.17
CA LEU A 52 21.84 -12.20 -1.18
C LEU A 52 22.10 -13.55 -1.85
N TYR A 53 21.39 -13.87 -2.92
CA TYR A 53 21.63 -15.06 -3.73
C TYR A 53 23.01 -15.01 -4.39
N GLN A 54 23.37 -13.90 -5.03
CA GLN A 54 24.70 -13.70 -5.62
C GLN A 54 25.82 -13.82 -4.57
N ILE A 55 25.62 -13.22 -3.39
CA ILE A 55 26.56 -13.35 -2.28
C ILE A 55 26.72 -14.81 -1.85
N VAL A 56 25.61 -15.57 -1.76
CA VAL A 56 25.67 -17.01 -1.42
C VAL A 56 26.40 -17.83 -2.47
N GLU A 57 26.19 -17.56 -3.77
CA GLU A 57 26.92 -18.22 -4.86
C GLU A 57 28.42 -17.95 -4.78
N GLU A 58 28.80 -16.68 -4.56
CA GLU A 58 30.21 -16.29 -4.43
C GLU A 58 30.87 -16.99 -3.24
N ILE A 59 30.19 -17.04 -2.10
CA ILE A 59 30.71 -17.71 -0.91
C ILE A 59 30.83 -19.22 -1.16
N LYS A 60 29.82 -19.88 -1.76
CA LYS A 60 29.84 -21.33 -2.03
C LYS A 60 31.01 -21.79 -2.88
N SER A 61 31.46 -20.95 -3.82
CA SER A 61 32.62 -21.24 -4.67
C SER A 61 33.92 -21.52 -3.89
N ILE A 62 34.01 -21.08 -2.62
CA ILE A 62 35.21 -21.18 -1.77
C ILE A 62 35.40 -22.58 -1.20
N GLN A 63 34.31 -23.31 -0.99
CA GLN A 63 34.35 -24.66 -0.44
C GLN A 63 33.18 -25.42 -1.06
N TYR A 64 33.48 -26.24 -2.07
CA TYR A 64 32.51 -27.05 -2.84
C TYR A 64 31.64 -27.88 -1.89
N ILE A 65 30.50 -27.33 -1.46
CA ILE A 65 29.57 -27.96 -0.52
C ILE A 65 28.17 -27.86 -1.11
N ASP A 66 27.77 -28.91 -1.83
CA ASP A 66 26.43 -29.09 -2.42
C ASP A 66 25.32 -29.27 -1.36
N ILE A 67 25.66 -29.35 -0.08
CA ILE A 67 24.77 -29.78 1.00
C ILE A 67 24.02 -28.60 1.67
N PHE A 68 24.37 -27.34 1.36
CA PHE A 68 23.77 -26.19 2.04
C PHE A 68 22.52 -25.64 1.36
N ASP A 69 21.40 -25.68 2.10
CA ASP A 69 20.16 -24.97 1.82
C ASP A 69 20.44 -23.45 1.70
N TYR A 70 20.18 -22.89 0.52
CA TYR A 70 20.37 -21.46 0.21
C TYR A 70 19.58 -20.56 1.14
N ASN A 71 18.32 -20.88 1.40
CA ASN A 71 17.47 -20.08 2.26
C ASN A 71 17.98 -20.10 3.70
N LEU A 72 18.51 -21.23 4.15
CA LEU A 72 19.16 -21.33 5.45
C LEU A 72 20.42 -20.46 5.53
N LEU A 73 21.26 -20.46 4.50
CA LEU A 73 22.44 -19.58 4.42
C LEU A 73 22.04 -18.11 4.47
N ILE A 74 21.06 -17.69 3.67
CA ILE A 74 20.54 -16.32 3.65
C ILE A 74 20.02 -15.92 5.03
N VAL A 75 19.16 -16.75 5.64
CA VAL A 75 18.57 -16.49 6.97
C VAL A 75 19.64 -16.35 8.04
N LEU A 76 20.63 -17.25 8.06
CA LEU A 76 21.71 -17.21 9.03
C LEU A 76 22.63 -16.02 8.78
N MET A 77 22.96 -15.71 7.53
CA MET A 77 23.78 -14.56 7.17
C MET A 77 23.10 -13.27 7.64
N LEU A 78 21.82 -13.09 7.32
CA LEU A 78 21.09 -11.91 7.73
C LEU A 78 21.00 -11.73 9.24
N ASP A 79 20.91 -12.81 10.02
CA ASP A 79 20.80 -12.73 11.48
C ASP A 79 22.16 -12.60 12.19
N ILE A 80 23.19 -13.33 11.75
CA ILE A 80 24.55 -13.32 12.33
C ILE A 80 25.23 -11.97 12.11
N PHE A 81 25.10 -11.43 10.90
CA PHE A 81 25.81 -10.22 10.48
C PHE A 81 25.00 -8.94 10.72
N ASN A 82 23.80 -9.05 11.30
CA ASN A 82 22.97 -7.90 11.63
C ASN A 82 23.66 -7.01 12.68
N PRO A 83 24.03 -5.75 12.36
CA PRO A 83 24.70 -4.85 13.29
C PRO A 83 23.90 -4.57 14.56
N GLN A 84 22.57 -4.62 14.49
CA GLN A 84 21.68 -4.38 15.62
C GLN A 84 21.52 -5.62 16.52
N ASN A 85 21.89 -6.81 16.05
CA ASN A 85 21.76 -8.04 16.81
C ASN A 85 23.01 -8.29 17.67
N LYS A 86 23.08 -7.64 18.84
CA LYS A 86 24.16 -7.85 19.83
C LYS A 86 24.19 -9.26 20.44
N LYS A 87 23.17 -10.09 20.16
CA LYS A 87 23.02 -11.47 20.65
C LYS A 87 23.43 -12.48 19.59
N ALA A 88 24.60 -12.33 18.95
CA ALA A 88 25.23 -13.41 18.19
C ALA A 88 25.65 -14.57 19.14
N LYS A 89 24.65 -15.20 19.76
CA LYS A 89 24.76 -16.23 20.79
C LYS A 89 25.15 -17.54 20.12
N LYS A 90 26.23 -18.15 20.62
CA LYS A 90 26.63 -19.58 20.50
C LYS A 90 25.82 -20.40 19.48
N MET A 91 26.02 -20.13 18.19
CA MET A 91 25.52 -20.99 17.12
C MET A 91 26.54 -22.08 16.81
N GLY A 92 26.12 -23.34 16.97
CA GLY A 92 26.83 -24.55 16.54
C GLY A 92 26.25 -25.10 15.23
N GLY A 93 26.99 -26.01 14.59
CA GLY A 93 26.65 -26.61 13.29
C GLY A 93 27.62 -26.19 12.18
N VAL A 94 27.73 -27.02 11.15
CA VAL A 94 28.68 -26.87 10.04
C VAL A 94 28.47 -25.53 9.32
N VAL A 95 27.22 -25.19 8.98
CA VAL A 95 26.84 -23.95 8.31
C VAL A 95 27.26 -22.70 9.10
N ALA A 96 26.95 -22.68 10.41
CA ALA A 96 27.26 -21.54 11.26
C ALA A 96 28.78 -21.37 11.47
N ARG A 97 29.54 -22.47 11.51
CA ARG A 97 31.01 -22.43 11.58
C ARG A 97 31.59 -21.89 10.28
N TYR A 98 31.08 -22.36 9.15
CA TYR A 98 31.50 -21.92 7.82
C TYR A 98 31.29 -20.41 7.61
N LEU A 99 30.09 -19.88 7.94
CA LEU A 99 29.81 -18.44 7.87
C LEU A 99 30.74 -17.62 8.79
N LYS A 100 31.12 -18.16 9.95
CA LYS A 100 32.06 -17.50 10.85
C LYS A 100 33.49 -17.49 10.31
N THR A 101 33.93 -18.57 9.66
CA THR A 101 35.25 -18.65 9.02
C THR A 101 35.40 -17.59 7.93
N HIS A 102 34.36 -17.38 7.12
CA HIS A 102 34.37 -16.43 6.01
C HIS A 102 33.82 -15.04 6.39
N LYS A 103 33.78 -14.70 7.68
CA LYS A 103 33.13 -13.50 8.20
C LYS A 103 33.61 -12.19 7.54
N VAL A 104 34.89 -12.08 7.20
CA VAL A 104 35.45 -10.85 6.62
C VAL A 104 34.87 -10.61 5.22
N LEU A 105 34.96 -11.60 4.34
CA LEU A 105 34.42 -11.55 2.98
C LEU A 105 32.92 -11.29 3.01
N ILE A 106 32.18 -12.05 3.83
CA ILE A 106 30.72 -11.91 3.92
C ILE A 106 30.32 -10.48 4.32
N LYS A 107 31.03 -9.88 5.29
CA LYS A 107 30.78 -8.48 5.66
C LYS A 107 31.03 -7.52 4.51
N GLN A 108 32.17 -7.68 3.81
CA GLN A 108 32.50 -6.84 2.66
C GLN A 108 31.43 -6.95 1.57
N LEU A 109 30.97 -8.15 1.25
CA LEU A 109 29.92 -8.38 0.26
C LEU A 109 28.56 -7.78 0.68
N LEU A 110 28.18 -7.92 1.96
CA LEU A 110 26.95 -7.32 2.49
C LEU A 110 27.02 -5.79 2.51
N GLU A 111 28.20 -5.20 2.77
CA GLU A 111 28.44 -3.75 2.73
C GLU A 111 28.42 -3.21 1.30
N GLN A 112 29.11 -3.87 0.37
CA GLN A 112 29.12 -3.52 -1.06
C GLN A 112 27.72 -3.53 -1.67
N ASN A 113 26.90 -4.50 -1.28
CA ASN A 113 25.50 -4.61 -1.70
C ASN A 113 24.53 -3.78 -0.84
N LYS A 114 25.05 -2.95 0.09
CA LYS A 114 24.27 -2.04 0.94
C LYS A 114 23.14 -2.76 1.72
N ILE A 115 23.33 -4.03 2.03
CA ILE A 115 22.29 -4.88 2.65
C ILE A 115 21.88 -4.30 4.00
N TYR A 116 22.82 -3.79 4.80
CA TYR A 116 22.51 -3.19 6.10
C TYR A 116 22.51 -1.66 6.10
N GLU A 117 22.71 -1.01 4.95
CA GLU A 117 22.57 0.44 4.87
C GLU A 117 21.12 0.79 5.21
N GLN A 118 20.92 1.59 6.25
CA GLN A 118 19.59 1.98 6.70
C GLN A 118 19.03 3.00 5.71
N GLU A 119 18.26 2.54 4.73
CA GLU A 119 17.29 3.42 4.09
C GLU A 119 16.33 3.91 5.19
N LYS A 120 16.28 5.23 5.38
CA LYS A 120 15.30 5.84 6.28
C LYS A 120 13.92 5.41 5.83
N LYS A 121 13.22 4.68 6.70
CA LYS A 121 11.84 4.30 6.48
C LYS A 121 10.97 5.44 6.95
N TYR A 122 9.97 5.78 6.16
CA TYR A 122 9.03 6.82 6.50
C TYR A 122 7.63 6.24 6.65
N ILE A 123 6.85 6.83 7.55
CA ILE A 123 5.42 6.61 7.67
C ILE A 123 4.71 7.95 7.48
N TYR A 124 3.51 7.89 6.90
CA TYR A 124 2.67 9.06 6.73
C TYR A 124 1.51 9.03 7.73
N ILE A 125 1.32 10.15 8.40
CA ILE A 125 0.26 10.35 9.38
C ILE A 125 -0.52 11.59 8.99
N ARG A 126 -1.82 11.43 8.72
CA ARG A 126 -2.73 12.55 8.61
C ARG A 126 -3.07 13.03 10.03
N ALA A 127 -2.67 14.26 10.35
CA ALA A 127 -2.71 14.83 11.68
C ALA A 127 -3.63 16.05 11.71
N LEU A 128 -4.73 15.97 12.47
CA LEU A 128 -5.67 17.08 12.65
C LEU A 128 -5.18 18.12 13.67
N GLN A 129 -4.09 17.81 14.38
CA GLN A 129 -3.36 18.68 15.29
C GLN A 129 -1.86 18.42 15.10
N GLN A 130 -1.02 19.31 15.64
CA GLN A 130 0.42 19.16 15.58
C GLN A 130 0.89 17.85 16.22
N LEU A 131 1.77 17.12 15.52
CA LEU A 131 2.36 15.89 16.04
C LEU A 131 3.28 16.18 17.24
N PRO A 132 3.29 15.31 18.27
CA PRO A 132 4.10 15.50 19.48
C PRO A 132 5.59 15.10 19.30
N PHE A 133 6.04 14.92 18.07
CA PHE A 133 7.41 14.53 17.72
C PHE A 133 7.79 15.11 16.35
N GLU A 134 9.09 15.06 16.06
CA GLU A 134 9.64 15.58 14.81
C GLU A 134 8.95 14.95 13.59
N SER A 135 8.48 15.82 12.70
CA SER A 135 7.80 15.43 11.47
C SER A 135 7.95 16.53 10.44
N VAL A 136 7.85 16.15 9.16
CA VAL A 136 7.89 17.09 8.03
C VAL A 136 6.51 17.10 7.40
N GLN A 137 5.90 18.27 7.26
CA GLN A 137 4.63 18.39 6.55
C GLN A 137 4.83 18.02 5.06
N ASP A 138 3.90 17.25 4.50
CA ASP A 138 3.92 16.93 3.08
C ASP A 138 3.74 18.21 2.25
N GLU A 139 4.54 18.34 1.21
CA GLU A 139 4.57 19.52 0.34
C GLU A 139 3.25 19.72 -0.45
N HIS A 140 2.47 18.65 -0.66
CA HIS A 140 1.28 18.69 -1.51
C HIS A 140 -0.02 18.59 -0.71
N ILE A 141 -0.08 17.67 0.26
CA ILE A 141 -1.32 17.33 0.96
C ILE A 141 -1.35 18.00 2.33
N PRO A 142 -2.28 18.95 2.57
CA PRO A 142 -2.45 19.57 3.88
C PRO A 142 -2.74 18.54 4.96
N ASN A 143 -2.22 18.78 6.16
CA ASN A 143 -2.40 17.92 7.34
C ASN A 143 -1.83 16.51 7.19
N LEU A 144 -1.06 16.22 6.14
CA LEU A 144 -0.31 14.97 6.02
C LEU A 144 1.14 15.22 6.43
N CYS A 145 1.66 14.42 7.35
CA CYS A 145 3.04 14.53 7.81
C CYS A 145 3.83 13.27 7.44
N LYS A 146 5.02 13.46 6.87
CA LYS A 146 6.06 12.45 6.70
C LYS A 146 6.87 12.36 7.98
N VAL A 147 6.94 11.17 8.55
CA VAL A 147 7.60 10.92 9.84
C VAL A 147 8.63 9.82 9.65
N ASP A 148 9.82 9.99 10.24
CA ASP A 148 10.79 8.92 10.36
C ASP A 148 10.18 7.75 11.16
N TYR A 149 10.24 6.55 10.61
CA TYR A 149 9.60 5.37 11.19
C TYR A 149 10.20 5.01 12.56
N ASP A 150 11.50 5.24 12.78
CA ASP A 150 12.13 4.92 14.05
C ASP A 150 11.67 5.88 15.15
N ILE A 151 11.52 7.17 14.83
CA ILE A 151 10.91 8.16 15.74
C ILE A 151 9.47 7.74 16.08
N TYR A 152 8.67 7.45 15.07
CA TYR A 152 7.29 7.00 15.24
C TYR A 152 7.18 5.73 16.10
N SER A 153 8.00 4.72 15.79
CA SER A 153 8.00 3.42 16.48
C SER A 153 8.41 3.55 17.95
N GLN A 154 9.43 4.34 18.23
CA GLN A 154 9.86 4.64 19.61
C GLN A 154 8.77 5.39 20.38
N TYR A 155 8.14 6.39 19.75
CA TYR A 155 7.06 7.14 20.38
C TYR A 155 5.83 6.27 20.68
N LEU A 156 5.39 5.47 19.72
CA LEU A 156 4.24 4.57 19.86
C LEU A 156 4.47 3.50 20.94
N SER A 157 5.71 3.00 21.05
CA SER A 157 6.08 2.02 22.09
C SER A 157 5.94 2.58 23.51
N LYS A 158 6.21 3.88 23.69
CA LYS A 158 6.03 4.59 24.97
C LYS A 158 4.59 5.06 25.18
N ASN A 159 3.86 5.31 24.09
CA ASN A 159 2.52 5.89 24.09
C ASN A 159 1.54 5.04 23.26
N PRO A 160 1.15 3.84 23.74
CA PRO A 160 0.27 2.93 22.98
C PRO A 160 -1.12 3.51 22.69
N GLU A 161 -1.57 4.50 23.48
CA GLU A 161 -2.83 5.21 23.30
C GLU A 161 -2.80 6.25 22.18
N PHE A 162 -1.63 6.58 21.62
CA PHE A 162 -1.44 7.66 20.65
C PHE A 162 -2.40 7.58 19.45
N LEU A 163 -2.61 6.37 18.91
CA LEU A 163 -3.53 6.14 17.79
C LEU A 163 -4.96 5.78 18.23
N LYS A 164 -5.28 5.75 19.52
CA LYS A 164 -6.65 5.46 19.99
C LYS A 164 -7.56 6.69 19.94
N GLY A 165 -7.00 7.89 20.04
CA GLY A 165 -7.73 9.15 19.85
C GLY A 165 -8.20 9.38 18.40
N ASN A 166 -8.85 10.52 18.16
CA ASN A 166 -9.48 10.89 16.89
C ASN A 166 -8.66 11.91 16.07
N THR A 167 -7.42 12.18 16.46
CA THR A 167 -6.60 13.25 15.89
C THR A 167 -5.65 12.76 14.80
N TYR A 168 -5.18 11.51 14.88
CA TYR A 168 -4.10 10.99 14.05
C TYR A 168 -4.53 9.75 13.29
N ILE A 169 -4.27 9.73 11.98
CA ILE A 169 -4.67 8.65 11.08
C ILE A 169 -3.45 8.23 10.27
N VAL A 170 -3.01 6.97 10.40
CA VAL A 170 -1.99 6.42 9.50
C VAL A 170 -2.59 6.23 8.10
N GLN A 171 -2.02 6.92 7.11
CA GLN A 171 -2.47 6.90 5.72
C GLN A 171 -1.28 7.25 4.82
N SER A 172 -0.95 6.38 3.85
CA SER A 172 0.12 6.66 2.88
C SER A 172 -0.20 7.87 2.01
N LYS A 173 0.83 8.57 1.50
CA LYS A 173 0.69 9.74 0.62
C LYS A 173 -0.18 9.41 -0.59
N SER A 174 0.10 8.29 -1.24
CA SER A 174 -0.71 7.80 -2.36
C SER A 174 -2.17 7.56 -2.01
N SER A 175 -2.48 6.96 -0.85
CA SER A 175 -3.87 6.76 -0.43
C SER A 175 -4.59 8.07 -0.05
N ALA A 176 -3.86 9.15 0.25
CA ALA A 176 -4.44 10.46 0.56
C ALA A 176 -4.72 11.31 -0.69
N LEU A 177 -4.06 11.01 -1.81
CA LEU A 177 -4.21 11.76 -3.06
C LEU A 177 -5.64 11.78 -3.62
N PRO A 178 -6.38 10.66 -3.74
CA PRO A 178 -7.68 10.70 -4.42
C PRO A 178 -8.66 11.64 -3.75
N ALA A 179 -8.83 11.51 -2.43
CA ALA A 179 -9.68 12.42 -1.69
C ALA A 179 -9.16 13.86 -1.80
N TYR A 180 -7.88 14.13 -1.56
CA TYR A 180 -7.32 15.49 -1.69
C TYR A 180 -7.59 16.13 -3.07
N LEU A 181 -7.30 15.39 -4.15
CA LEU A 181 -7.46 15.83 -5.52
C LEU A 181 -8.93 16.05 -5.89
N LEU A 182 -9.82 15.18 -5.42
CA LEU A 182 -11.25 15.36 -5.57
C LEU A 182 -11.70 16.64 -4.88
N LEU A 183 -11.34 16.79 -3.62
CA LEU A 183 -11.74 17.87 -2.73
C LEU A 183 -11.35 19.26 -3.25
N ARG A 184 -10.13 19.43 -3.79
CA ARG A 184 -9.69 20.71 -4.39
C ARG A 184 -10.42 21.08 -5.69
N ASN A 185 -11.09 20.13 -6.33
CA ASN A 185 -11.85 20.34 -7.56
C ASN A 185 -13.36 20.49 -7.32
N ILE A 186 -13.83 20.36 -6.07
CA ILE A 186 -15.23 20.60 -5.72
C ILE A 186 -15.50 22.10 -5.71
N LYS A 187 -16.30 22.58 -6.68
CA LYS A 187 -16.77 23.98 -6.73
C LYS A 187 -18.10 24.17 -6.00
N ASP A 188 -18.97 23.16 -6.01
CA ASP A 188 -20.29 23.23 -5.40
C ASP A 188 -20.20 23.18 -3.87
N LYS A 189 -20.77 24.18 -3.18
CA LYS A 189 -20.93 24.18 -1.72
C LYS A 189 -22.07 23.28 -1.23
N ILE A 190 -22.87 22.75 -2.14
CA ILE A 190 -23.94 21.78 -1.86
C ILE A 190 -23.77 20.59 -2.80
N ALA A 191 -23.25 19.49 -2.29
CA ALA A 191 -22.98 18.30 -3.08
C ALA A 191 -23.02 17.03 -2.22
N ASP A 192 -23.90 16.10 -2.57
CA ASP A 192 -23.82 14.74 -2.03
C ASP A 192 -22.68 14.00 -2.72
N ILE A 193 -21.91 13.27 -1.92
CA ILE A 193 -20.73 12.51 -2.34
C ILE A 193 -20.99 11.03 -2.12
N ILE A 194 -20.55 10.17 -3.03
CA ILE A 194 -20.53 8.73 -2.82
C ILE A 194 -19.10 8.20 -2.83
N ASP A 195 -18.74 7.44 -1.80
CA ASP A 195 -17.52 6.64 -1.75
C ASP A 195 -17.91 5.18 -2.00
N CYS A 196 -17.58 4.67 -3.19
CA CYS A 196 -18.11 3.41 -3.71
C CYS A 196 -17.52 2.16 -3.05
N CYS A 197 -16.36 2.28 -2.39
CA CYS A 197 -15.61 1.18 -1.76
C CYS A 197 -14.88 1.72 -0.52
N ALA A 198 -15.67 2.10 0.47
CA ALA A 198 -15.23 3.01 1.51
C ALA A 198 -14.30 2.39 2.55
N ALA A 199 -14.44 1.10 2.90
CA ALA A 199 -13.68 0.56 4.03
C ALA A 199 -12.18 0.39 3.70
N PRO A 200 -11.27 0.61 4.66
CA PRO A 200 -11.52 0.88 6.08
C PRO A 200 -11.82 2.36 6.40
N GLY A 201 -12.04 3.24 5.41
CA GLY A 201 -12.58 4.58 5.63
C GLY A 201 -11.55 5.71 5.59
N ASN A 202 -10.28 5.46 5.30
CA ASN A 202 -9.26 6.53 5.30
C ASN A 202 -9.62 7.70 4.37
N LYS A 203 -10.06 7.38 3.16
CA LYS A 203 -10.50 8.35 2.14
C LYS A 203 -11.83 8.99 2.53
N THR A 204 -12.79 8.20 2.99
CA THR A 204 -14.09 8.68 3.49
C THR A 204 -13.96 9.68 4.64
N ILE A 205 -13.12 9.39 5.63
CA ILE A 205 -12.83 10.29 6.75
C ILE A 205 -12.16 11.57 6.24
N GLN A 206 -11.30 11.47 5.21
CA GLN A 206 -10.69 12.65 4.57
C GLN A 206 -11.74 13.54 3.93
N LEU A 207 -12.67 12.95 3.18
CA LEU A 207 -13.80 13.65 2.55
C LEU A 207 -14.66 14.34 3.61
N SER A 208 -15.00 13.64 4.69
CA SER A 208 -15.78 14.15 5.81
C SER A 208 -15.15 15.39 6.45
N HIS A 209 -13.88 15.28 6.87
CA HIS A 209 -13.16 16.37 7.51
C HIS A 209 -13.02 17.58 6.60
N TYR A 210 -12.69 17.38 5.32
CA TYR A 210 -12.57 18.49 4.38
C TYR A 210 -13.91 19.17 4.10
N ALA A 211 -14.99 18.40 3.94
CA ALA A 211 -16.32 18.95 3.69
C ALA A 211 -16.73 19.89 4.84
N LYS A 212 -16.49 19.48 6.09
CA LYS A 212 -16.70 20.32 7.28
C LYS A 212 -15.83 21.58 7.27
N GLN A 213 -14.53 21.43 7.02
CA GLN A 213 -13.58 22.56 7.01
C GLN A 213 -13.90 23.61 5.93
N ASN A 214 -14.52 23.21 4.82
CA ASN A 214 -14.79 24.07 3.66
C ASN A 214 -16.26 24.47 3.50
N ASN A 215 -17.10 24.18 4.51
CA ASN A 215 -18.55 24.42 4.49
C ASN A 215 -19.24 23.81 3.26
N ILE A 216 -18.81 22.62 2.85
CA ILE A 216 -19.50 21.83 1.83
C ILE A 216 -20.62 21.07 2.54
N THR A 217 -21.85 21.41 2.19
CA THR A 217 -23.07 20.81 2.74
C THR A 217 -23.56 19.68 1.83
N GLY A 218 -24.25 18.70 2.42
CA GLY A 218 -24.65 17.46 1.76
C GLY A 218 -24.27 16.23 2.57
N LYS A 219 -24.64 15.05 2.08
CA LYS A 219 -24.32 13.76 2.70
C LYS A 219 -23.20 13.05 1.95
N ILE A 220 -22.36 12.34 2.70
CA ILE A 220 -21.37 11.41 2.14
C ILE A 220 -21.90 9.99 2.33
N TYR A 221 -22.23 9.29 1.24
CA TYR A 221 -22.65 7.90 1.27
C TYR A 221 -21.43 6.99 1.15
N ALA A 222 -21.13 6.21 2.18
CA ALA A 222 -19.94 5.36 2.24
C ALA A 222 -20.32 3.88 2.09
N ILE A 223 -20.10 3.32 0.91
CA ILE A 223 -20.54 1.97 0.55
C ILE A 223 -19.43 0.95 0.86
N GLU A 224 -19.76 -0.12 1.56
CA GLU A 224 -18.87 -1.30 1.69
C GLU A 224 -19.71 -2.57 1.69
N ARG A 225 -19.35 -3.53 0.84
CA ARG A 225 -20.08 -4.78 0.70
C ARG A 225 -19.75 -5.78 1.80
N ASP A 226 -18.48 -5.88 2.19
CA ASP A 226 -18.05 -6.86 3.19
C ASP A 226 -18.48 -6.42 4.60
N GLU A 227 -19.28 -7.25 5.27
CA GLU A 227 -19.84 -6.95 6.59
C GLU A 227 -18.76 -6.66 7.64
N LYS A 228 -17.66 -7.41 7.66
CA LYS A 228 -16.58 -7.20 8.64
C LYS A 228 -15.86 -5.88 8.41
N ARG A 229 -15.55 -5.56 7.15
CA ARG A 229 -14.96 -4.28 6.76
C ARG A 229 -15.92 -3.12 6.97
N PHE A 230 -17.22 -3.34 6.80
CA PHE A 230 -18.25 -2.36 7.08
C PHE A 230 -18.33 -2.02 8.57
N GLU A 231 -18.26 -3.00 9.48
CA GLU A 231 -18.18 -2.73 10.91
C GLU A 231 -16.91 -1.94 11.27
N ILE A 232 -15.77 -2.25 10.64
CA ILE A 232 -14.53 -1.45 10.78
C ILE A 232 -14.76 -0.01 10.31
N LEU A 233 -15.43 0.19 9.17
CA LEU A 233 -15.76 1.50 8.64
C LEU A 233 -16.62 2.29 9.63
N LYS A 234 -17.74 1.74 10.10
CA LYS A 234 -18.62 2.43 11.08
C LYS A 234 -17.87 2.84 12.34
N ASN A 235 -17.10 1.90 12.93
CA ASN A 235 -16.32 2.17 14.12
C ASN A 235 -15.32 3.31 13.92
N ARG A 236 -14.71 3.37 12.73
CA ARG A 236 -13.77 4.44 12.40
C ARG A 236 -14.49 5.77 12.13
N LEU A 237 -15.61 5.79 11.42
CA LEU A 237 -16.40 7.00 11.21
C LEU A 237 -16.86 7.61 12.55
N ASN A 238 -17.34 6.79 13.48
CA ASN A 238 -17.70 7.21 14.83
C ASN A 238 -16.49 7.76 15.58
N LYS A 239 -15.38 7.00 15.59
CA LYS A 239 -14.13 7.42 16.23
C LYS A 239 -13.65 8.79 15.73
N TYR A 240 -13.72 9.05 14.43
CA TYR A 240 -13.23 10.28 13.81
C TYR A 240 -14.31 11.37 13.65
N ASN A 241 -15.43 11.26 14.36
CA ASN A 241 -16.54 12.24 14.39
C ASN A 241 -17.05 12.63 12.99
N CYS A 242 -17.27 11.64 12.14
CA CYS A 242 -17.74 11.81 10.76
C CYS A 242 -19.29 11.77 10.68
N ASP A 243 -19.97 12.69 11.37
CA ASP A 243 -21.45 12.80 11.43
C ASP A 243 -22.14 13.11 10.08
N ASN A 244 -21.42 13.65 9.10
CA ASN A 244 -21.90 13.93 7.75
C ASN A 244 -21.76 12.72 6.80
N VAL A 245 -21.41 11.55 7.32
CA VAL A 245 -21.25 10.30 6.56
C VAL A 245 -22.36 9.31 6.93
N GLU A 246 -23.04 8.78 5.91
CA GLU A 246 -23.97 7.66 6.01
C GLU A 246 -23.29 6.39 5.49
N PRO A 247 -22.84 5.47 6.37
CA PRO A 247 -22.30 4.20 5.95
C PRO A 247 -23.41 3.24 5.52
N LEU A 248 -23.24 2.58 4.37
CA LEU A 248 -24.20 1.65 3.76
C LEU A 248 -23.54 0.29 3.49
N ASN A 249 -24.07 -0.79 4.07
CA ASN A 249 -23.61 -2.15 3.79
C ASN A 249 -24.31 -2.72 2.56
N PHE A 250 -23.79 -2.41 1.38
CA PHE A 250 -24.37 -2.80 0.10
C PHE A 250 -23.28 -3.12 -0.92
N ASP A 251 -23.60 -3.95 -1.90
CA ASP A 251 -22.82 -3.97 -3.14
C ASP A 251 -23.10 -2.69 -3.91
N PHE A 252 -22.06 -1.92 -4.23
CA PHE A 252 -22.19 -0.67 -4.98
C PHE A 252 -22.94 -0.84 -6.31
N LEU A 253 -22.75 -1.96 -7.01
CA LEU A 253 -23.45 -2.23 -8.27
C LEU A 253 -24.96 -2.47 -8.09
N THR A 254 -25.42 -2.69 -6.86
CA THR A 254 -26.85 -2.85 -6.52
C THR A 254 -27.50 -1.54 -6.07
N ILE A 255 -26.71 -0.49 -5.80
CA ILE A 255 -27.23 0.83 -5.43
C ILE A 255 -28.03 1.39 -6.60
N LYS A 256 -29.30 1.71 -6.35
CA LYS A 256 -30.20 2.32 -7.32
C LYS A 256 -29.97 3.84 -7.36
N PRO A 257 -29.47 4.41 -8.46
CA PRO A 257 -29.17 5.85 -8.54
C PRO A 257 -30.38 6.75 -8.28
N GLN A 258 -31.60 6.26 -8.54
CA GLN A 258 -32.85 6.98 -8.29
C GLN A 258 -33.12 7.22 -6.80
N ALA A 259 -32.61 6.37 -5.91
CA ALA A 259 -32.72 6.54 -4.46
C ALA A 259 -31.78 7.65 -3.93
N TYR A 260 -30.76 8.01 -4.72
CA TYR A 260 -29.75 9.02 -4.36
C TYR A 260 -29.60 10.08 -5.48
N PRO A 261 -30.69 10.79 -5.84
CA PRO A 261 -30.73 11.63 -7.04
C PRO A 261 -29.85 12.89 -6.95
N ASN A 262 -29.36 13.22 -5.74
CA ASN A 262 -28.59 14.43 -5.46
C ASN A 262 -27.07 14.21 -5.43
N ILE A 263 -26.60 12.96 -5.61
CA ILE A 263 -25.17 12.68 -5.74
C ILE A 263 -24.60 13.41 -6.94
N LYS A 264 -23.60 14.25 -6.68
CA LYS A 264 -22.86 15.02 -7.70
C LYS A 264 -21.42 14.56 -7.87
N ILE A 265 -20.87 13.89 -6.86
CA ILE A 265 -19.45 13.57 -6.80
C ILE A 265 -19.27 12.11 -6.39
N ALA A 266 -18.34 11.40 -7.04
CA ALA A 266 -18.01 10.02 -6.70
C ALA A 266 -16.50 9.82 -6.51
N LEU A 267 -16.17 9.08 -5.46
CA LEU A 267 -14.85 8.49 -5.24
C LEU A 267 -14.97 6.99 -5.46
N LEU A 268 -14.23 6.48 -6.43
CA LEU A 268 -14.16 5.06 -6.77
C LEU A 268 -12.73 4.54 -6.55
N ASP A 269 -12.52 3.86 -5.43
CA ASP A 269 -11.27 3.17 -5.07
C ASP A 269 -11.54 1.66 -4.94
N PRO A 270 -11.74 0.95 -6.07
CA PRO A 270 -12.22 -0.42 -6.07
C PRO A 270 -11.13 -1.42 -5.68
N SER A 271 -11.55 -2.66 -5.43
CA SER A 271 -10.63 -3.79 -5.34
C SER A 271 -9.73 -3.88 -6.59
N CYS A 272 -8.44 -4.04 -6.36
CA CYS A 272 -7.42 -4.21 -7.39
C CYS A 272 -6.38 -5.25 -6.93
N SER A 273 -5.41 -5.57 -7.79
CA SER A 273 -4.38 -6.58 -7.50
C SER A 273 -3.50 -6.24 -6.30
N GLY A 274 -3.42 -4.97 -5.91
CA GLY A 274 -2.59 -4.50 -4.82
C GLY A 274 -1.09 -4.52 -5.11
N SER A 275 -0.67 -4.70 -6.37
CA SER A 275 0.74 -4.79 -6.81
C SER A 275 1.58 -3.57 -6.41
N GLY A 276 0.96 -2.42 -6.16
CA GLY A 276 1.61 -1.22 -5.67
C GLY A 276 2.00 -1.23 -4.20
N MET A 277 1.38 -2.07 -3.36
CA MET A 277 1.64 -2.06 -1.92
C MET A 277 3.06 -2.56 -1.60
N LEU A 278 3.79 -1.82 -0.77
CA LEU A 278 5.20 -2.11 -0.41
C LEU A 278 5.44 -3.56 0.07
N GLN A 279 4.45 -4.15 0.75
CA GLN A 279 4.53 -5.53 1.25
C GLN A 279 4.47 -6.61 0.16
N LEU A 280 3.83 -6.30 -0.98
CA LEU A 280 3.75 -7.20 -2.15
C LEU A 280 4.93 -6.99 -3.09
N ARG A 281 5.48 -5.76 -3.16
CA ARG A 281 6.71 -5.46 -3.91
C ARG A 281 7.91 -6.23 -3.43
N MET A 282 8.03 -6.45 -2.12
CA MET A 282 9.11 -7.29 -1.60
C MET A 282 9.15 -8.62 -2.35
N ILE A 283 7.99 -9.22 -2.67
CA ILE A 283 7.85 -10.53 -3.32
C ILE A 283 8.02 -10.46 -4.86
N GLU A 284 7.95 -9.28 -5.47
CA GLU A 284 7.90 -9.05 -6.92
C GLU A 284 9.15 -8.35 -7.49
N ALA A 285 10.12 -7.99 -6.64
CA ALA A 285 11.33 -7.29 -7.06
C ALA A 285 12.35 -8.22 -7.74
N SER A 286 12.09 -8.58 -9.00
CA SER A 286 13.11 -9.05 -9.93
C SER A 286 12.89 -8.43 -11.31
N LYS A 287 13.56 -7.30 -11.52
CA LYS A 287 13.92 -6.63 -12.78
C LYS A 287 12.80 -6.09 -13.70
N ASP A 288 13.19 -4.98 -14.35
CA ASP A 288 12.52 -4.17 -15.37
C ASP A 288 11.39 -3.22 -14.95
N ASP A 289 11.57 -1.96 -15.37
CA ASP A 289 10.62 -0.85 -15.24
C ASP A 289 9.31 -1.09 -16.04
N SER A 290 9.24 -2.16 -16.83
CA SER A 290 7.98 -2.67 -17.39
C SER A 290 7.35 -3.70 -16.45
N ILE A 291 6.46 -3.23 -15.58
CA ILE A 291 5.71 -4.10 -14.66
C ILE A 291 4.65 -4.85 -15.47
N GLN A 292 5.07 -5.94 -16.11
CA GLN A 292 4.17 -6.86 -16.80
C GLN A 292 3.42 -7.70 -15.76
N VAL A 293 2.16 -8.00 -16.04
CA VAL A 293 1.36 -8.89 -15.20
C VAL A 293 1.97 -10.31 -15.28
N PRO A 294 2.41 -10.91 -14.17
CA PRO A 294 2.86 -12.29 -14.18
C PRO A 294 1.75 -13.22 -14.69
N GLU A 295 2.09 -14.25 -15.48
CA GLU A 295 1.09 -15.12 -16.12
C GLU A 295 0.13 -15.75 -15.08
N ASN A 296 0.63 -16.09 -13.89
CA ASN A 296 -0.18 -16.63 -12.79
C ASN A 296 -1.15 -15.62 -12.13
N LYS A 297 -1.04 -14.32 -12.45
CA LYS A 297 -1.93 -13.25 -11.96
C LYS A 297 -2.82 -12.67 -13.07
N LYS A 298 -2.58 -13.03 -14.32
CA LYS A 298 -3.25 -12.46 -15.50
C LYS A 298 -4.76 -12.59 -15.47
N GLU A 299 -5.26 -13.77 -15.07
CA GLU A 299 -6.69 -14.01 -14.92
C GLU A 299 -7.31 -13.12 -13.83
N GLN A 300 -6.66 -13.05 -12.66
CA GLN A 300 -7.10 -12.21 -11.54
C GLN A 300 -7.16 -10.73 -11.95
N VAL A 301 -6.10 -10.22 -12.57
CA VAL A 301 -6.02 -8.83 -13.05
C VAL A 301 -7.11 -8.55 -14.10
N THR A 302 -7.35 -9.51 -15.01
CA THR A 302 -8.42 -9.39 -16.00
C THR A 302 -9.79 -9.30 -15.34
N GLN A 303 -10.12 -10.19 -14.40
CA GLN A 303 -11.40 -10.16 -13.69
C GLN A 303 -11.60 -8.86 -12.89
N LEU A 304 -10.55 -8.38 -12.22
CA LEU A 304 -10.57 -7.13 -11.48
C LEU A 304 -10.78 -5.92 -12.40
N SER A 305 -10.07 -5.84 -13.52
CA SER A 305 -10.24 -4.76 -14.51
C SER A 305 -11.67 -4.72 -15.07
N GLN A 306 -12.27 -5.87 -15.36
CA GLN A 306 -13.66 -5.96 -15.82
C GLN A 306 -14.65 -5.48 -14.75
N PHE A 307 -14.42 -5.85 -13.49
CA PHE A 307 -15.22 -5.36 -12.37
C PHE A 307 -15.11 -3.84 -12.21
N GLN A 308 -13.89 -3.29 -12.30
CA GLN A 308 -13.63 -1.85 -12.23
C GLN A 308 -14.36 -1.08 -13.35
N ARG A 309 -14.34 -1.60 -14.59
CA ARG A 309 -15.11 -1.04 -15.72
C ARG A 309 -16.62 -1.04 -15.43
N LYS A 310 -17.17 -2.13 -14.88
CA LYS A 310 -18.60 -2.19 -14.49
C LYS A 310 -18.96 -1.14 -13.45
N MET A 311 -18.09 -0.90 -12.46
CA MET A 311 -18.32 0.13 -11.44
C MET A 311 -18.29 1.54 -12.01
N LEU A 312 -17.33 1.86 -12.89
CA LEU A 312 -17.29 3.15 -13.59
C LEU A 312 -18.52 3.35 -14.47
N HIS A 313 -18.93 2.31 -15.21
CA HIS A 313 -20.15 2.34 -16.01
C HIS A 313 -21.39 2.64 -15.15
N HIS A 314 -21.52 1.97 -13.99
CA HIS A 314 -22.65 2.16 -13.07
C HIS A 314 -22.78 3.60 -12.57
N LEU A 315 -21.65 4.28 -12.33
CA LEU A 315 -21.65 5.70 -11.94
C LEU A 315 -22.34 6.60 -12.98
N THR A 316 -22.33 6.23 -14.26
CA THR A 316 -22.95 7.05 -15.33
C THR A 316 -24.48 7.13 -15.23
N PHE A 317 -25.12 6.25 -14.47
CA PHE A 317 -26.56 6.26 -14.24
C PHE A 317 -27.01 7.31 -13.21
N PHE A 318 -26.09 7.89 -12.44
CA PHE A 318 -26.39 8.99 -11.51
C PHE A 318 -26.58 10.29 -12.29
N LYS A 319 -27.85 10.69 -12.47
CA LYS A 319 -28.24 11.81 -13.36
C LYS A 319 -27.57 13.15 -13.04
N LYS A 320 -27.27 13.44 -11.77
CA LYS A 320 -26.62 14.69 -11.35
C LYS A 320 -25.11 14.57 -11.14
N LEU A 321 -24.51 13.40 -11.40
CA LEU A 321 -23.08 13.21 -11.23
C LEU A 321 -22.30 14.11 -12.20
N LYS A 322 -21.32 14.82 -11.65
CA LYS A 322 -20.48 15.81 -12.33
C LYS A 322 -18.99 15.46 -12.27
N LEU A 323 -18.55 14.83 -11.19
CA LEU A 323 -17.15 14.53 -10.97
C LEU A 323 -16.98 13.09 -10.47
N ILE A 324 -16.07 12.35 -11.10
CA ILE A 324 -15.64 11.02 -10.67
C ILE A 324 -14.14 11.09 -10.46
N ILE A 325 -13.66 10.62 -9.33
CA ILE A 325 -12.26 10.24 -9.19
C ILE A 325 -12.14 8.72 -9.07
N TYR A 326 -11.24 8.16 -9.86
CA TYR A 326 -10.93 6.75 -9.91
C TYR A 326 -9.49 6.54 -9.44
N SER A 327 -9.27 5.55 -8.57
CA SER A 327 -7.92 5.22 -8.13
C SER A 327 -7.71 3.75 -7.84
N THR A 328 -6.46 3.28 -7.95
CA THR A 328 -6.08 1.92 -7.54
C THR A 328 -4.72 1.94 -6.85
N CYS A 329 -4.42 0.92 -6.04
CA CYS A 329 -3.06 0.59 -5.62
C CYS A 329 -2.41 -0.48 -6.53
N SER A 330 -2.69 -0.42 -7.83
CA SER A 330 -2.10 -1.29 -8.85
C SER A 330 -1.04 -0.57 -9.67
N LEU A 331 -0.04 -1.32 -10.11
CA LEU A 331 0.96 -0.88 -11.08
C LEU A 331 0.61 -1.28 -12.52
N TYR A 332 -0.33 -2.21 -12.70
CA TYR A 332 -0.69 -2.79 -13.99
C TYR A 332 -1.55 -1.83 -14.81
N LYS A 333 -1.25 -1.71 -16.10
CA LYS A 333 -1.96 -0.83 -17.04
C LYS A 333 -3.42 -1.25 -17.21
N GLU A 334 -3.66 -2.56 -17.14
CA GLU A 334 -4.94 -3.23 -17.34
C GLU A 334 -5.98 -2.81 -16.29
N GLU A 335 -5.53 -2.46 -15.07
CA GLU A 335 -6.36 -1.94 -13.98
C GLU A 335 -6.32 -0.41 -13.90
N ASN A 336 -5.59 0.28 -14.78
CA ASN A 336 -5.32 1.70 -14.67
C ASN A 336 -5.75 2.42 -15.94
N GLU A 337 -4.81 2.70 -16.84
CA GLU A 337 -5.05 3.43 -18.08
C GLU A 337 -6.08 2.71 -18.96
N ASP A 338 -6.05 1.38 -19.04
CA ASP A 338 -6.99 0.65 -19.91
C ASP A 338 -8.43 0.75 -19.40
N VAL A 339 -8.63 0.80 -18.08
CA VAL A 339 -9.96 1.04 -17.48
C VAL A 339 -10.40 2.47 -17.72
N ALA A 340 -9.50 3.43 -17.50
CA ALA A 340 -9.79 4.86 -17.65
C ALA A 340 -10.07 5.26 -19.12
N ASN A 341 -9.27 4.75 -20.06
CA ASN A 341 -9.44 4.97 -21.49
C ASN A 341 -10.74 4.33 -21.99
N ASN A 342 -11.00 3.07 -21.59
CA ASN A 342 -12.24 2.38 -21.96
C ASN A 342 -13.49 3.15 -21.49
N PHE A 343 -13.45 3.74 -20.29
CA PHE A 343 -14.52 4.59 -19.80
C PHE A 343 -14.75 5.82 -20.69
N LEU A 344 -13.69 6.54 -21.06
CA LEU A 344 -13.78 7.74 -21.90
C LEU A 344 -14.26 7.43 -23.32
N GLU A 345 -13.81 6.31 -23.90
CA GLU A 345 -14.23 5.85 -25.23
C GLU A 345 -15.74 5.58 -25.30
N HIS A 346 -16.29 4.91 -24.27
CA HIS A 346 -17.69 4.47 -24.25
C HIS A 346 -18.65 5.50 -23.65
N HIS A 347 -18.13 6.52 -22.95
CA HIS A 347 -18.93 7.50 -22.23
C HIS A 347 -18.61 8.94 -22.64
N GLN A 348 -18.96 9.29 -23.89
CA GLN A 348 -18.68 10.58 -24.54
C GLN A 348 -19.15 11.85 -23.79
N LYS A 349 -20.04 11.71 -22.80
CA LYS A 349 -20.46 12.80 -21.90
C LYS A 349 -19.40 13.16 -20.85
N TRP A 350 -18.34 12.37 -20.75
CA TRP A 350 -17.26 12.57 -19.80
C TRP A 350 -15.98 12.95 -20.53
N GLU A 351 -15.12 13.66 -19.84
CA GLU A 351 -13.79 14.03 -20.29
C GLU A 351 -12.81 13.92 -19.12
N SER A 352 -11.55 13.64 -19.42
CA SER A 352 -10.49 13.61 -18.42
C SER A 352 -10.15 15.01 -17.92
N VAL A 353 -9.74 15.11 -16.66
CA VAL A 353 -9.19 16.33 -16.08
C VAL A 353 -7.67 16.19 -16.05
N ASN A 354 -6.92 17.21 -16.47
CA ASN A 354 -5.49 17.27 -16.18
C ASN A 354 -5.33 17.61 -14.69
N LEU A 355 -5.21 16.57 -13.86
CA LEU A 355 -5.15 16.70 -12.42
C LEU A 355 -3.69 16.78 -11.95
N PHE A 356 -3.46 17.63 -10.94
CA PHE A 356 -2.19 17.71 -10.22
C PHE A 356 -0.93 18.03 -11.09
N PRO A 357 -0.91 19.16 -11.85
CA PRO A 357 0.21 19.53 -12.72
C PRO A 357 1.57 19.58 -12.01
N GLU A 358 1.60 19.91 -10.73
CA GLU A 358 2.81 19.98 -9.91
C GLU A 358 3.46 18.62 -9.61
N TRP A 359 2.72 17.51 -9.78
CA TRP A 359 3.26 16.17 -9.55
C TRP A 359 4.07 15.65 -10.75
N PRO A 360 5.27 15.09 -10.58
CA PRO A 360 6.13 14.78 -11.73
C PRO A 360 5.78 13.47 -12.46
N TYR A 361 5.13 12.51 -11.79
CA TYR A 361 4.92 11.17 -12.35
C TYR A 361 3.52 11.01 -12.97
N ARG A 362 3.50 10.74 -14.28
CA ARG A 362 2.29 10.69 -15.10
C ARG A 362 1.89 9.27 -15.49
N GLY A 363 0.75 9.15 -16.18
CA GLY A 363 0.36 7.92 -16.84
C GLY A 363 1.40 7.45 -17.87
N ILE A 364 1.25 6.21 -18.31
CA ILE A 364 2.08 5.62 -19.37
C ILE A 364 2.13 6.55 -20.60
N ASP A 365 3.28 6.58 -21.28
CA ASP A 365 3.57 7.47 -22.41
C ASP A 365 3.43 8.97 -22.08
N ASN A 366 3.72 9.33 -20.81
CA ASN A 366 3.66 10.70 -20.30
C ASN A 366 2.27 11.35 -20.43
N ASN A 367 1.21 10.55 -20.32
CA ASN A 367 -0.17 11.05 -20.37
C ASN A 367 -0.47 11.96 -19.18
N GLN A 368 -0.57 13.27 -19.44
CA GLN A 368 -0.77 14.32 -18.42
C GLN A 368 -2.12 14.23 -17.71
N HIS A 369 -3.10 13.49 -18.26
CA HIS A 369 -4.41 13.34 -17.64
C HIS A 369 -4.44 12.34 -16.49
N TYR A 370 -3.37 11.56 -16.30
CA TYR A 370 -3.28 10.54 -15.28
C TYR A 370 -2.08 10.78 -14.36
N VAL A 371 -2.29 10.47 -13.08
CA VAL A 371 -1.25 10.54 -12.06
C VAL A 371 -0.88 9.12 -11.65
N ARG A 372 0.41 8.81 -11.70
CA ARG A 372 0.98 7.59 -11.08
C ARG A 372 1.83 7.98 -9.89
N VAL A 373 1.80 7.17 -8.85
CA VAL A 373 2.73 7.29 -7.71
C VAL A 373 3.67 6.10 -7.76
N PRO A 374 4.97 6.30 -8.00
CA PRO A 374 5.91 5.20 -8.02
C PRO A 374 6.26 4.74 -6.59
N PRO A 375 6.74 3.48 -6.43
CA PRO A 375 7.16 2.91 -5.13
C PRO A 375 8.06 3.80 -4.28
N LYS A 376 8.96 4.51 -4.96
CA LYS A 376 10.00 5.31 -4.33
C LYS A 376 9.42 6.52 -3.59
N GLU A 377 8.22 6.97 -3.98
CA GLU A 377 7.54 8.10 -3.35
C GLU A 377 6.58 7.64 -2.24
N SER A 378 5.87 6.53 -2.45
CA SER A 378 4.87 5.95 -1.55
C SER A 378 4.45 4.57 -2.10
N ASP A 379 3.37 3.96 -1.58
CA ASP A 379 2.75 2.82 -2.26
C ASP A 379 2.44 3.16 -3.73
N GLY A 380 2.66 2.18 -4.61
CA GLY A 380 2.30 2.24 -6.02
C GLY A 380 0.83 2.55 -6.19
N PHE A 381 0.53 3.56 -7.00
CA PHE A 381 -0.83 4.07 -7.07
C PHE A 381 -1.13 4.72 -8.41
N PHE A 382 -2.41 4.72 -8.79
CA PHE A 382 -2.92 5.39 -9.98
C PHE A 382 -4.13 6.25 -9.61
N VAL A 383 -4.25 7.42 -10.23
CA VAL A 383 -5.39 8.32 -10.06
C VAL A 383 -5.78 8.92 -11.41
N ALA A 384 -7.07 8.84 -11.74
CA ALA A 384 -7.70 9.49 -12.87
C ALA A 384 -8.95 10.25 -12.40
N MET A 385 -9.23 11.40 -13.02
CA MET A 385 -10.43 12.19 -12.72
C MET A 385 -11.20 12.48 -14.00
N PHE A 386 -12.51 12.32 -13.92
CA PHE A 386 -13.43 12.54 -15.02
C PHE A 386 -14.45 13.60 -14.63
N LYS A 387 -14.60 14.62 -15.46
CA LYS A 387 -15.67 15.60 -15.34
C LYS A 387 -16.72 15.35 -16.41
N ARG A 388 -17.98 15.57 -16.09
CA ARG A 388 -19.07 15.54 -17.06
C ARG A 388 -19.04 16.84 -17.86
N LYS A 389 -19.05 16.73 -19.18
CA LYS A 389 -19.19 17.88 -20.11
C LYS A 389 -20.48 18.63 -19.80
N GLU A 390 -20.42 19.96 -19.90
CA GLU A 390 -21.56 20.84 -19.65
C GLU A 390 -22.70 20.63 -20.64
#